data_AF-D2DSM8-F1
#
_entry.id   AF-D2DSM8-F1
#
_cell.length_a   1.000
_cell.length_b   1.000
_cell.length_c   1.000
_cell.angle_alpha   90.00
_cell.angle_beta   90.00
_cell.angle_gamma   90.00
#
_symmetry.space_group_name_H-M   'P 1'
#
loop_
_entity.id
_entity.type
_entity.pdbx_description
1 polymer ?
#
loop_
_entity_poly.entity_id
_entity_poly.type
_entity_poly.pdbx_seq_one_letter_code
_entity_poly.pdbx_strand_id
1 'polypeptide(L)'
;YRNSMPASSYQQQKLRVCEVCSAYLGIHDNDRRLADHFGGKLHLGFIKIREKLDELKKTVESRREKRREERELERNARFGEIADYDVTRDHERERYRDAERERRDRY
;
A
#
# COMPACT_ATOMS: atom_id res chain seq x y z
N TYR A 1 -19.01 -24.68 26.65
CA TYR A 1 -20.23 -23.86 26.79
C TYR A 1 -21.23 -24.36 25.75
N ARG A 2 -22.17 -25.25 26.14
CA ARG A 2 -23.18 -25.81 25.23
C ARG A 2 -24.29 -24.78 25.07
N ASN A 3 -24.36 -24.13 23.91
CA ASN A 3 -25.51 -23.31 23.54
C ASN A 3 -26.69 -24.23 23.22
N SER A 4 -27.52 -24.52 24.22
CA SER A 4 -28.86 -25.07 24.01
C SER A 4 -29.75 -23.96 23.44
N MET A 5 -29.77 -23.81 22.12
CA MET A 5 -30.79 -23.01 21.44
C MET A 5 -32.11 -23.76 21.56
N PRO A 6 -33.17 -23.22 22.21
CA PRO A 6 -34.40 -23.96 22.40
C PRO A 6 -35.15 -24.10 21.07
N ALA A 7 -35.76 -25.27 20.90
CA ALA A 7 -36.54 -25.64 19.72
C ALA A 7 -37.88 -24.90 19.69
N SER A 8 -37.88 -23.67 19.17
CA SER A 8 -39.04 -23.12 18.47
C SER A 8 -38.66 -22.93 17.00
N SER A 9 -38.78 -24.01 16.23
CA SER A 9 -38.47 -24.03 14.79
C SER A 9 -39.46 -23.24 13.94
N TYR A 10 -40.56 -22.72 14.52
CA TYR A 10 -41.58 -21.98 13.77
C TYR A 10 -41.37 -20.46 13.77
N GLN A 11 -40.54 -19.92 14.66
CA GLN A 11 -40.28 -18.47 14.74
C GLN A 11 -38.79 -18.13 14.89
N GLN A 12 -37.88 -18.95 14.33
CA GLN A 12 -36.55 -18.43 14.02
C GLN A 12 -36.72 -17.32 12.98
N GLN A 13 -36.57 -16.06 13.41
CA GLN A 13 -36.50 -14.93 12.49
C GLN A 13 -35.36 -15.23 11.51
N LYS A 14 -35.73 -15.62 10.28
CA LYS A 14 -34.78 -15.88 9.20
C LYS A 14 -34.19 -14.55 8.79
N LEU A 15 -33.05 -14.22 9.40
CA LEU A 15 -32.30 -12.98 9.18
C LEU A 15 -31.08 -13.25 8.30
N ARG A 16 -30.72 -12.26 7.50
CA ARG A 16 -29.46 -12.13 6.76
C ARG A 16 -28.72 -10.88 7.22
N VAL A 17 -27.41 -10.84 7.09
CA VAL A 17 -26.61 -9.65 7.42
C VAL A 17 -26.36 -8.85 6.14
N CYS A 18 -26.53 -7.53 6.20
CA CYS A 18 -26.18 -6.64 5.09
C CYS A 18 -24.65 -6.53 4.96
N GLU A 19 -24.11 -6.75 3.76
CA GLU A 19 -22.67 -6.70 3.52
C GLU A 19 -22.06 -5.32 3.69
N VAL A 20 -22.87 -4.26 3.60
CA VAL A 20 -22.41 -2.87 3.65
C VAL A 20 -22.41 -2.33 5.08
N CYS A 21 -23.55 -2.37 5.76
CA CYS A 21 -23.74 -1.76 7.08
C CYS A 21 -23.81 -2.78 8.22
N SER A 22 -23.61 -4.07 7.93
CA SER A 22 -23.59 -5.17 8.91
C SER A 22 -24.84 -5.29 9.79
N ALA A 23 -25.94 -4.64 9.41
CA ALA A 23 -27.22 -4.74 10.09
C ALA A 23 -27.98 -5.99 9.64
N TYR A 24 -28.77 -6.55 10.56
CA TYR A 24 -29.64 -7.69 10.27
C TYR A 24 -30.87 -7.25 9.46
N LEU A 25 -31.17 -8.00 8.41
CA LEU A 25 -32.30 -7.84 7.50
C LEU A 25 -33.14 -9.13 7.53
N GLY A 26 -34.46 -9.02 7.49
CA GLY A 26 -35.32 -10.17 7.27
C GLY A 26 -35.13 -10.71 5.86
N ILE A 27 -35.11 -12.04 5.70
CA ILE A 27 -35.07 -12.68 4.37
C ILE A 27 -36.36 -12.39 3.58
N HIS A 28 -37.48 -12.21 4.29
CA HIS A 28 -38.80 -11.96 3.69
C HIS A 28 -39.25 -10.49 3.88
N ASP A 29 -38.31 -9.56 4.02
CA ASP A 29 -38.68 -8.15 4.09
C ASP A 29 -39.22 -7.66 2.73
N ASN A 30 -40.30 -6.87 2.78
CA ASN A 30 -40.92 -6.26 1.61
C ASN A 30 -39.98 -5.20 0.99
N ASP A 31 -40.08 -4.99 -0.33
CA ASP A 31 -39.29 -4.04 -1.10
C ASP A 31 -39.30 -2.63 -0.50
N ARG A 32 -40.43 -2.19 0.09
CA ARG A 32 -40.50 -0.91 0.80
C ARG A 32 -39.50 -0.82 1.96
N ARG A 33 -39.38 -1.88 2.77
CA ARG A 33 -38.41 -1.93 3.88
C ARG A 33 -36.98 -2.04 3.40
N LEU A 34 -36.76 -2.77 2.31
CA LEU A 34 -35.45 -2.85 1.68
C LEU A 34 -35.01 -1.49 1.13
N ALA A 35 -35.92 -0.75 0.49
CA ALA A 35 -35.66 0.60 0.01
C ALA A 35 -35.27 1.55 1.16
N ASP A 36 -35.98 1.51 2.28
CA ASP A 36 -35.65 2.32 3.47
C ASP A 36 -34.29 1.93 4.08
N HIS A 37 -33.92 0.65 4.02
CA HIS A 37 -32.60 0.19 4.46
C HIS A 37 -31.47 0.70 3.56
N PHE A 38 -31.59 0.52 2.24
CA PHE A 38 -30.56 0.91 1.27
C PHE A 38 -30.47 2.43 1.10
N GLY A 39 -31.60 3.13 1.18
CA GLY A 39 -31.68 4.59 1.22
C GLY A 39 -31.38 5.20 2.59
N GLY A 40 -31.13 4.36 3.60
CA GLY A 40 -30.84 4.80 4.96
C GLY A 40 -29.47 5.46 5.08
N LYS A 41 -29.37 6.47 5.97
CA LYS A 41 -28.11 7.19 6.23
C LYS A 41 -26.97 6.29 6.69
N LEU A 42 -27.27 5.24 7.45
CA LEU A 42 -26.26 4.27 7.88
C LEU A 42 -25.67 3.51 6.69
N HIS A 43 -26.53 2.99 5.80
CA HIS A 43 -26.10 2.24 4.63
C HIS A 43 -25.25 3.12 3.70
N LEU A 44 -25.79 4.28 3.31
CA LEU A 44 -25.08 5.25 2.46
C LEU A 44 -23.79 5.79 3.13
N GLY A 45 -23.80 5.98 4.45
CA GLY A 45 -22.63 6.39 5.21
C GLY A 45 -21.51 5.35 5.16
N PHE A 46 -21.84 4.07 5.33
CA PHE A 46 -20.86 2.98 5.22
C PHE A 46 -20.30 2.82 3.81
N ILE A 47 -21.12 3.01 2.75
CA ILE A 47 -20.63 3.05 1.37
C ILE A 47 -19.57 4.14 1.23
N LYS A 48 -19.89 5.37 1.63
CA LYS A 48 -18.96 6.50 1.54
C LYS A 48 -17.68 6.29 2.34
N ILE A 49 -17.77 5.70 3.54
CA ILE A 49 -16.60 5.38 4.36
C ILE A 49 -15.70 4.37 3.65
N ARG A 50 -16.26 3.32 3.06
CA ARG A 50 -15.48 2.31 2.32
C ARG A 50 -14.82 2.90 1.08
N GLU A 51 -15.54 3.68 0.30
CA GLU A 51 -14.99 4.40 -0.86
C GLU A 51 -13.82 5.31 -0.45
N LYS A 52 -13.99 6.11 0.61
CA LYS A 52 -12.91 6.97 1.12
C LYS A 52 -11.73 6.20 1.66
N LEU A 53 -11.96 5.04 2.29
CA LEU A 53 -10.90 4.17 2.74
C LEU A 53 -10.09 3.61 1.57
N ASP A 54 -10.73 3.25 0.46
CA ASP A 54 -10.04 2.78 -0.74
C ASP A 54 -9.27 3.91 -1.46
N GLU A 55 -9.83 5.12 -1.54
CA GLU A 55 -9.10 6.30 -2.03
C GLU A 55 -7.83 6.59 -1.20
N LEU A 56 -7.95 6.52 0.14
CA LEU A 56 -6.84 6.76 1.04
C LEU A 56 -5.77 5.67 0.95
N LYS A 57 -6.16 4.40 0.82
CA LYS A 57 -5.22 3.29 0.57
C LYS A 57 -4.37 3.55 -0.67
N LYS A 58 -5.00 3.90 -1.80
CA LYS A 58 -4.31 4.23 -3.06
C LYS A 58 -3.34 5.40 -2.88
N THR A 59 -3.77 6.43 -2.16
CA THR A 59 -2.93 7.60 -1.89
C THR A 59 -1.70 7.24 -1.05
N VAL A 60 -1.88 6.41 -0.01
CA VAL A 60 -0.78 5.94 0.84
C VAL A 60 0.17 5.04 0.05
N GLU A 61 -0.36 4.14 -0.77
CA GLU A 61 0.43 3.26 -1.63
C GLU A 61 1.28 4.06 -2.62
N SER A 62 0.68 5.01 -3.35
CA SER A 62 1.42 5.90 -4.27
C SER A 62 2.50 6.71 -3.54
N ARG A 63 2.22 7.21 -2.32
CA ARG A 63 3.23 7.90 -1.51
C ARG A 63 4.36 6.98 -1.05
N ARG A 64 4.07 5.71 -0.77
CA ARG A 64 5.08 4.70 -0.40
C ARG A 64 5.96 4.32 -1.59
N GLU A 65 5.38 4.19 -2.77
CA GLU A 65 6.08 3.91 -4.02
C GLU A 65 7.05 5.04 -4.38
N LYS A 66 6.58 6.30 -4.39
CA LYS A 66 7.45 7.47 -4.62
C LYS A 66 8.62 7.53 -3.64
N ARG A 67 8.36 7.30 -2.35
CA ARG A 67 9.43 7.24 -1.33
C ARG A 67 10.41 6.09 -1.56
N ARG A 68 9.97 4.99 -2.17
CA ARG A 68 10.83 3.85 -2.51
C ARG A 68 11.71 4.21 -3.71
N GLU A 69 11.12 4.80 -4.75
CA GLU A 69 11.84 5.27 -5.94
C GLU A 69 12.88 6.33 -5.58
N GLU A 70 12.53 7.33 -4.77
CA GLU A 70 13.47 8.36 -4.29
C GLU A 70 14.68 7.74 -3.58
N ARG A 71 14.45 6.75 -2.70
CA ARG A 71 15.52 6.04 -2.00
C ARG A 71 16.40 5.19 -2.93
N GLU A 72 15.82 4.66 -4.00
CA GLU A 72 16.55 3.89 -5.00
C GLU A 72 17.41 4.82 -5.87
N LEU A 73 16.86 5.96 -6.28
CA LEU A 73 17.60 7.01 -6.99
C LEU A 73 18.76 7.53 -6.15
N GLU A 74 18.54 7.83 -4.87
CA GLU A 74 19.60 8.27 -3.94
C GLU A 74 20.70 7.22 -3.81
N ARG A 75 20.32 5.94 -3.69
CA ARG A 75 21.29 4.83 -3.63
C ARG A 75 22.11 4.73 -4.91
N ASN A 76 21.47 4.82 -6.08
CA ASN A 76 22.14 4.74 -7.37
C ASN A 76 23.05 5.94 -7.61
N ALA A 77 22.63 7.15 -7.22
CA ALA A 77 23.45 8.35 -7.27
C ALA A 77 24.72 8.18 -6.43
N ARG A 78 24.57 7.74 -5.17
CA ARG A 78 25.72 7.48 -4.28
C ARG A 78 26.67 6.41 -4.84
N PHE A 79 26.14 5.36 -5.49
CA PHE A 79 26.98 4.36 -6.13
C PHE A 79 27.74 4.94 -7.32
N GLY A 80 27.09 5.77 -8.14
CA GLY A 80 27.73 6.50 -9.23
C GLY A 80 28.86 7.40 -8.76
N GLU A 81 28.63 8.20 -7.70
CA GLU A 81 29.65 9.07 -7.11
C GLU A 81 30.89 8.29 -6.62
N ILE A 82 30.69 7.12 -6.01
CA ILE A 82 31.81 6.26 -5.57
C ILE A 82 32.57 5.70 -6.77
N ALA A 83 31.86 5.23 -7.80
CA ALA A 83 32.49 4.71 -9.02
C ALA A 83 33.31 5.79 -9.73
N ASP A 84 32.79 7.02 -9.84
CA ASP A 84 33.50 8.15 -10.43
C ASP A 84 34.73 8.53 -9.60
N TYR A 85 34.64 8.49 -8.27
CA TYR A 85 35.77 8.71 -7.37
C TYR A 85 36.87 7.65 -7.55
N ASP A 86 36.51 6.37 -7.69
CA ASP A 86 37.50 5.31 -7.90
C ASP A 86 38.18 5.44 -9.27
N VAL A 87 37.43 5.76 -10.33
CA VAL A 87 37.98 6.00 -11.69
C VAL A 87 38.94 7.19 -11.69
N THR A 88 38.57 8.30 -11.05
CA THR A 88 39.44 9.49 -10.99
C THR A 88 40.73 9.18 -10.22
N ARG A 89 40.63 8.46 -9.10
CA ARG A 89 41.78 8.01 -8.30
C ARG A 89 42.70 7.06 -9.07
N ASP A 90 42.17 6.12 -9.84
CA ASP A 90 42.97 5.20 -10.64
C ASP A 90 43.71 5.95 -11.76
N HIS A 91 43.05 6.91 -12.41
CA HIS A 91 43.66 7.73 -13.44
C HIS A 91 44.77 8.65 -12.89
N GLU A 92 44.64 9.16 -11.65
CA GLU A 92 45.73 9.86 -10.97
C GLU A 92 46.94 8.95 -10.68
N ARG A 93 46.70 7.69 -10.27
CA ARG A 93 47.79 6.71 -10.07
C ARG A 93 48.53 6.40 -11.36
N GLU A 94 47.81 6.27 -12.48
CA GLU A 94 48.42 6.07 -13.80
C GLU A 94 49.33 7.24 -14.16
N ARG A 95 48.82 8.49 -14.03
CA ARG A 95 49.65 9.68 -14.28
C ARG A 95 50.90 9.74 -13.41
N TYR A 96 50.80 9.36 -12.13
CA TYR A 96 51.96 9.31 -11.25
C TYR A 96 53.01 8.28 -11.72
N ARG A 97 52.56 7.08 -12.12
CA ARG A 97 53.44 6.02 -12.65
C ARG A 97 54.11 6.44 -13.95
N ASP A 98 53.38 7.10 -14.85
CA ASP A 98 53.94 7.56 -16.12
C ASP A 98 54.98 8.66 -15.90
N ALA A 99 54.71 9.62 -15.00
CA ALA A 99 55.68 10.63 -14.59
C ALA A 99 56.93 10.03 -13.93
N GLU A 100 56.80 8.92 -13.19
CA GLU A 100 57.92 8.18 -12.61
C GLU A 100 58.79 7.52 -13.70
N ARG A 101 58.17 6.87 -14.70
CA ARG A 101 58.89 6.30 -15.85
C ARG A 101 59.68 7.35 -16.62
N GLU A 102 59.06 8.49 -16.93
CA GLU A 102 59.73 9.59 -17.64
C GLU A 102 60.90 10.21 -16.86
N ARG A 103 60.87 10.16 -15.53
CA ARG A 103 62.02 10.58 -14.71
C ARG A 103 63.14 9.55 -14.75
N ARG A 104 62.80 8.25 -14.75
CA ARG A 104 63.77 7.17 -14.81
C ARG A 104 64.51 7.13 -16.15
N ASP A 105 63.82 7.39 -17.25
CA ASP A 105 64.42 7.39 -18.60
C ASP A 105 65.33 8.62 -18.86
N ARG A 106 65.33 9.61 -17.97
CA ARG A 106 66.17 10.82 -18.05
C ARG A 106 67.52 10.71 -17.34
N TYR A 107 67.77 9.63 -16.59
CA TYR A 107 69.04 9.34 -15.91
C TYR A 107 69.69 8.09 -16.50
#